data_AF-A0A7C3LUE8-F1
#
_entry.id   AF-A0A7C3LUE8-F1
#
_cell.length_a   1.000
_cell.length_b   1.000
_cell.length_c   1.000
_cell.angle_alpha   90.00
_cell.angle_beta   90.00
_cell.angle_gamma   90.00
#
_symmetry.space_group_name_H-M   'P 1'
#
loop_
_entity.id
_entity.type
_entity.pdbx_description
1 polymer ?
#
loop_
_entity_poly.entity_id
_entity_poly.type
_entity_poly.pdbx_seq_one_letter_code
_entity_poly.pdbx_strand_id
1 'polypeptide(L)'
;MYIADFHIHSRYSRATSKNMNLDELTKWSKYKGINLLGTGDITHFLWFHELSHLLAETERDGIYHYNGTDFILTGEICNIFEDRKGKVKKVHLIIFLSSFSNAEKLNRMLERYTDLNADGRPILQMDVKEFVKIFKDSDDKGFIVPAHIWTPHFSLFGSNSGFNSMYEC
;
A
#
# COMPACT_ATOMS: atom_id res chain seq x y z
N MET A 1 13.93 -17.78 -10.21
CA MET A 1 13.01 -16.79 -10.81
C MET A 1 11.91 -16.52 -9.79
N TYR A 2 11.58 -15.26 -9.50
CA TYR A 2 10.41 -14.90 -8.70
C TYR A 2 9.27 -14.50 -9.63
N ILE A 3 8.08 -15.06 -9.41
CA ILE A 3 6.82 -14.46 -9.87
C ILE A 3 6.25 -13.71 -8.67
N ALA A 4 5.91 -12.42 -8.87
CA ALA A 4 5.48 -11.55 -7.79
C ALA A 4 4.19 -10.80 -8.10
N ASP A 5 3.42 -10.52 -7.05
CA ASP A 5 2.20 -9.69 -7.10
C ASP A 5 2.19 -8.77 -5.87
N PHE A 6 2.41 -7.47 -6.09
CA PHE A 6 2.68 -6.50 -5.02
C PHE A 6 1.49 -5.63 -4.64
N HIS A 7 0.40 -5.66 -5.43
CA HIS A 7 -0.77 -4.84 -5.19
C HIS A 7 -1.99 -5.72 -4.94
N ILE A 8 -2.14 -6.09 -3.68
CA ILE A 8 -3.32 -6.80 -3.17
C ILE A 8 -3.94 -5.99 -2.01
N HIS A 9 -5.12 -6.42 -1.58
CA HIS A 9 -5.79 -5.89 -0.40
C HIS A 9 -6.10 -7.00 0.60
N SER A 10 -6.04 -6.66 1.87
CA SER A 10 -6.43 -7.51 2.98
C SER A 10 -7.96 -7.52 3.15
N ARG A 11 -8.43 -8.36 4.08
CA ARG A 11 -9.84 -8.38 4.51
C ARG A 11 -10.34 -7.08 5.16
N TYR A 12 -9.45 -6.12 5.44
CA TYR A 12 -9.78 -4.84 6.05
C TYR A 12 -10.08 -3.73 5.04
N SER A 13 -9.77 -3.91 3.75
CA SER A 13 -10.25 -3.00 2.70
C SER A 13 -11.72 -3.20 2.39
N ARG A 14 -12.43 -2.09 2.11
CA ARG A 14 -13.80 -2.15 1.60
C ARG A 14 -13.88 -2.92 0.28
N ALA A 15 -14.99 -3.64 0.13
CA ALA A 15 -15.30 -4.46 -1.04
C ALA A 15 -14.27 -5.57 -1.36
N THR A 16 -13.45 -5.94 -0.37
CA THR A 16 -12.53 -7.07 -0.45
C THR A 16 -13.10 -8.30 0.27
N SER A 17 -12.74 -9.50 -0.19
CA SER A 17 -13.18 -10.76 0.44
C SER A 17 -12.67 -10.88 1.88
N LYS A 18 -13.52 -11.41 2.77
CA LYS A 18 -13.13 -11.75 4.16
C LYS A 18 -12.03 -12.81 4.22
N ASN A 19 -11.85 -13.57 3.14
CA ASN A 19 -10.81 -14.60 3.02
C ASN A 19 -9.44 -14.02 2.62
N MET A 20 -9.30 -12.70 2.48
CA MET A 20 -7.99 -12.08 2.25
C MET A 20 -7.19 -12.00 3.57
N ASN A 21 -6.81 -13.16 4.08
CA ASN A 21 -5.95 -13.38 5.25
C ASN A 21 -4.68 -14.15 4.82
N LEU A 22 -3.67 -14.22 5.68
CA LEU A 22 -2.37 -14.83 5.33
C LEU A 22 -2.49 -16.30 4.90
N ASP A 23 -3.34 -17.11 5.55
CA ASP A 23 -3.47 -18.52 5.23
C ASP A 23 -4.04 -18.76 3.83
N GLU A 24 -5.11 -18.07 3.47
CA GLU A 24 -5.68 -18.18 2.13
C GLU A 24 -4.78 -17.53 1.08
N LEU A 25 -4.15 -16.39 1.38
CA LEU A 25 -3.19 -15.74 0.47
C LEU A 25 -2.04 -16.69 0.11
N THR A 26 -1.42 -17.31 1.12
CA THR A 26 -0.32 -18.26 0.88
C THR A 26 -0.77 -19.50 0.14
N LYS A 27 -1.93 -20.08 0.48
CA LYS A 27 -2.54 -21.20 -0.25
C LYS A 27 -2.73 -20.87 -1.73
N TRP A 28 -3.38 -19.76 -2.05
CA TRP A 28 -3.64 -19.37 -3.45
C TRP A 28 -2.40 -18.92 -4.21
N SER A 29 -1.42 -18.33 -3.53
CA SER A 29 -0.13 -18.00 -4.15
C SER A 29 0.56 -19.24 -4.72
N LYS A 30 0.55 -20.37 -3.98
CA LYS A 30 1.11 -21.64 -4.42
C LYS A 30 0.37 -22.23 -5.61
N TYR A 31 -0.96 -22.20 -5.59
CA TYR A 31 -1.77 -22.64 -6.74
C TYR A 31 -1.51 -21.79 -7.99
N LYS A 32 -1.34 -20.47 -7.82
CA LYS A 32 -1.08 -19.52 -8.92
C LYS A 32 0.39 -19.50 -9.36
N GLY A 33 1.29 -20.11 -8.60
CA GLY A 33 2.74 -20.09 -8.84
C GLY A 33 3.42 -18.76 -8.50
N ILE A 34 2.79 -17.93 -7.65
CA ILE A 34 3.38 -16.68 -7.15
C ILE A 34 4.29 -17.01 -5.98
N ASN A 35 5.55 -16.58 -6.07
CA ASN A 35 6.58 -16.86 -5.07
C ASN A 35 6.70 -15.74 -4.02
N LEU A 36 6.37 -14.50 -4.40
CA LEU A 36 6.53 -13.32 -3.57
C LEU A 36 5.27 -12.43 -3.64
N LEU A 37 4.63 -12.18 -2.51
CA LEU A 37 3.46 -11.33 -2.40
C LEU A 37 3.76 -10.00 -1.72
N GLY A 38 3.11 -8.93 -2.16
CA GLY A 38 2.93 -7.75 -1.32
C GLY A 38 1.97 -8.09 -0.18
N THR A 39 2.18 -7.54 1.01
CA THR A 39 1.23 -7.75 2.11
C THR A 39 -0.13 -7.09 1.85
N GLY A 40 -0.15 -5.98 1.09
CA GLY A 40 -1.29 -5.09 1.02
C GLY A 40 -1.58 -4.42 2.37
N ASP A 41 -2.25 -3.26 2.34
CA ASP A 41 -2.82 -2.58 3.50
C ASP A 41 -1.93 -2.45 4.74
N ILE A 42 -0.60 -2.40 4.61
CA ILE A 42 0.34 -2.42 5.74
C ILE A 42 0.12 -1.28 6.75
N THR A 43 -0.60 -0.24 6.34
CA THR A 43 -0.94 0.89 7.21
C THR A 43 -2.14 0.65 8.11
N HIS A 44 -2.96 -0.37 7.83
CA HIS A 44 -4.13 -0.67 8.65
C HIS A 44 -3.72 -1.30 9.99
N PHE A 45 -4.16 -0.72 11.11
CA PHE A 45 -3.65 -1.04 12.44
C PHE A 45 -3.74 -2.54 12.80
N LEU A 46 -4.90 -3.16 12.61
CA LEU A 46 -5.07 -4.59 12.93
C LEU A 46 -4.31 -5.50 11.96
N TRP A 47 -4.15 -5.09 10.70
CA TRP A 47 -3.44 -5.89 9.71
C TRP A 47 -1.94 -5.81 9.95
N PHE A 48 -1.42 -4.61 10.19
CA PHE A 48 -0.05 -4.38 10.64
C PHE A 48 0.30 -5.25 11.85
N HIS A 49 -0.55 -5.26 12.87
CA HIS A 49 -0.34 -6.07 14.08
C HIS A 49 -0.33 -7.58 13.75
N GLU A 50 -1.27 -8.08 12.95
CA GLU A 50 -1.27 -9.48 12.54
C GLU A 50 -0.01 -9.86 11.76
N LEU A 51 0.36 -9.05 10.77
CA LEU A 51 1.54 -9.26 9.94
C LEU A 51 2.83 -9.27 10.77
N SER A 52 3.00 -8.31 11.70
CA SER A 52 4.22 -8.20 12.51
C SER A 52 4.41 -9.36 13.49
N HIS A 53 3.33 -10.05 13.86
CA HIS A 53 3.38 -11.22 14.74
C HIS A 53 3.52 -12.55 13.98
N LEU A 54 2.99 -12.63 12.76
CA LEU A 54 2.94 -13.88 11.99
C LEU A 54 4.04 -14.01 10.94
N LEU A 55 4.47 -12.91 10.33
CA LEU A 55 5.52 -12.95 9.33
C LEU A 55 6.90 -13.12 9.97
N ALA A 56 7.63 -14.18 9.57
CA ALA A 56 8.99 -14.41 10.01
C ALA A 56 9.98 -13.62 9.17
N GLU A 57 11.02 -13.07 9.79
CA GLU A 57 12.17 -12.50 9.05
C GLU A 57 12.91 -13.61 8.29
N THR A 58 13.61 -13.20 7.22
CA THR A 58 14.48 -14.10 6.45
C THR A 58 15.89 -13.53 6.37
N GLU A 59 16.84 -14.33 5.90
CA GLU A 59 18.22 -13.89 5.61
C GLU A 59 18.29 -12.80 4.51
N ARG A 60 17.18 -12.48 3.85
CA ARG A 60 17.08 -11.45 2.81
C ARG A 60 16.36 -10.24 3.38
N ASP A 61 17.09 -9.13 3.49
CA ASP A 61 16.56 -7.86 3.99
C ASP A 61 15.25 -7.45 3.29
N GLY A 62 14.24 -7.09 4.10
CA GLY A 62 12.93 -6.65 3.62
C GLY A 62 12.04 -7.75 3.03
N ILE A 63 12.51 -9.00 3.02
CA ILE A 63 11.71 -10.16 2.65
C ILE A 63 11.34 -10.94 3.91
N TYR A 64 10.04 -11.15 4.05
CA TYR A 64 9.43 -11.90 5.13
C TYR A 64 8.87 -13.21 4.61
N HIS A 65 8.54 -14.14 5.51
CA HIS A 65 8.07 -15.46 5.15
C HIS A 65 6.89 -15.91 6.00
N TYR A 66 5.91 -16.54 5.36
CA TYR A 66 4.81 -17.22 6.05
C TYR A 66 4.33 -18.42 5.22
N ASN A 67 4.17 -19.57 5.88
CA ASN A 67 3.62 -20.79 5.30
C ASN A 67 4.14 -21.14 3.89
N GLY A 68 5.44 -21.02 3.64
CA GLY A 68 6.05 -21.38 2.35
C GLY A 68 5.88 -20.33 1.23
N THR A 69 5.53 -19.09 1.56
CA THR A 69 5.41 -17.96 0.63
C THR A 69 6.19 -16.78 1.18
N ASP A 70 6.92 -16.08 0.31
CA ASP A 70 7.63 -14.87 0.70
C ASP A 70 6.71 -13.64 0.58
N PHE A 71 6.95 -12.64 1.43
CA PHE A 71 6.21 -11.39 1.48
C PHE A 71 7.14 -10.18 1.50
N ILE A 72 6.68 -9.07 0.92
CA ILE A 72 7.24 -7.72 1.09
C ILE A 72 6.15 -6.77 1.58
N LEU A 73 6.52 -5.80 2.41
CA LEU A 73 5.57 -4.88 3.02
C LEU A 73 5.07 -3.86 2.00
N THR A 74 3.80 -3.97 1.64
CA THR A 74 3.14 -3.04 0.70
C THR A 74 1.81 -2.54 1.24
N GLY A 75 1.41 -1.36 0.76
CA GLY A 75 0.08 -0.80 1.00
C GLY A 75 -0.34 0.11 -0.15
N GLU A 76 -1.59 0.52 -0.16
CA GLU A 76 -2.09 1.53 -1.08
C GLU A 76 -2.63 2.71 -0.28
N ILE A 77 -2.32 3.93 -0.71
CA ILE A 77 -2.81 5.18 -0.13
C ILE A 77 -3.68 5.88 -1.17
N CYS A 78 -4.83 6.41 -0.73
CA CYS A 78 -5.68 7.23 -1.57
C CYS A 78 -5.50 8.71 -1.21
N ASN A 79 -4.91 9.49 -2.12
CA ASN A 79 -4.80 10.93 -2.00
C ASN A 79 -6.00 11.59 -2.68
N ILE A 80 -6.70 12.46 -1.95
CA ILE A 80 -7.76 13.33 -2.46
C ILE A 80 -7.42 14.76 -2.09
N PHE A 81 -7.36 15.66 -3.06
CA PHE A 81 -7.00 17.06 -2.82
C PHE A 81 -7.48 17.96 -3.95
N GLU A 82 -7.51 19.27 -3.74
CA GLU A 82 -7.76 20.24 -4.81
C GLU A 82 -6.44 20.74 -5.39
N ASP A 83 -6.33 20.75 -6.72
CA ASP A 83 -5.18 21.36 -7.38
C ASP A 83 -5.24 22.90 -7.32
N ARG A 84 -4.18 23.56 -7.79
CA ARG A 84 -4.08 25.04 -7.81
C ARG A 84 -5.18 25.73 -8.64
N LYS A 85 -5.93 24.98 -9.46
CA LYS A 85 -7.03 25.48 -10.29
C LYS A 85 -8.40 25.16 -9.66
N GLY A 86 -8.42 24.65 -8.43
CA GLY A 86 -9.65 24.27 -7.70
C GLY A 86 -10.28 22.98 -8.21
N LYS A 87 -9.56 22.15 -8.98
CA LYS A 87 -10.09 20.86 -9.45
C LYS A 87 -9.73 19.76 -8.45
N VAL A 88 -10.74 19.01 -8.00
CA VAL A 88 -10.53 17.83 -7.16
C VAL A 88 -9.75 16.76 -7.95
N LYS A 89 -8.64 16.32 -7.38
CA LYS A 89 -7.76 15.25 -7.83
C LYS A 89 -7.89 14.06 -6.89
N LYS A 90 -7.83 12.87 -7.46
CA LYS A 90 -7.89 11.60 -6.74
C LYS A 90 -6.91 10.64 -7.36
N VAL A 91 -5.98 10.12 -6.58
CA VAL A 91 -4.94 9.22 -7.06
C VAL A 91 -4.59 8.21 -5.99
N HIS A 92 -4.36 6.98 -6.44
CA HIS A 92 -3.84 5.93 -5.59
C HIS A 92 -2.34 5.75 -5.79
N LEU A 93 -1.65 5.50 -4.67
CA LEU A 93 -0.22 5.29 -4.62
C LEU A 93 0.07 3.98 -3.90
N ILE A 94 0.81 3.09 -4.54
CA ILE A 94 1.35 1.89 -3.90
C ILE A 94 2.61 2.32 -3.17
N ILE A 95 2.72 1.92 -1.91
CA ILE A 95 3.91 2.13 -1.09
C ILE A 95 4.61 0.80 -0.82
N PHE A 96 5.94 0.85 -0.81
CA PHE A 96 6.82 -0.28 -0.49
C PHE A 96 7.70 0.12 0.68
N LEU A 97 7.54 -0.56 1.81
CA LEU A 97 8.24 -0.28 3.06
C LEU A 97 9.38 -1.29 3.26
N SER A 98 10.52 -0.81 3.75
CA SER A 98 11.74 -1.59 3.91
C SER A 98 11.76 -2.42 5.20
N SER A 99 10.94 -2.07 6.20
CA SER A 99 10.82 -2.82 7.47
C SER A 99 9.54 -2.50 8.23
N PHE A 100 9.15 -3.39 9.15
CA PHE A 100 8.05 -3.13 10.08
C PHE A 100 8.29 -1.90 10.97
N SER A 101 9.53 -1.60 11.35
CA SER A 101 9.84 -0.39 12.13
C SER A 101 9.53 0.89 11.34
N ASN A 102 9.87 0.92 10.05
CA ASN A 102 9.55 2.07 9.20
C ASN A 102 8.06 2.16 8.88
N ALA A 103 7.39 1.01 8.70
CA ALA A 103 5.93 0.95 8.59
C ALA A 103 5.24 1.51 9.86
N GLU A 104 5.74 1.17 11.05
CA GLU A 104 5.22 1.72 12.31
C GLU A 104 5.42 3.25 12.40
N LYS A 105 6.61 3.74 12.01
CA LYS A 105 6.87 5.19 11.94
C LYS A 105 5.89 5.88 11.00
N LEU A 106 5.69 5.33 9.79
CA LEU A 106 4.73 5.87 8.83
C LEU A 106 3.33 5.89 9.42
N ASN A 107 2.87 4.80 10.03
CA ASN A 107 1.53 4.70 10.62
C ASN A 107 1.31 5.77 11.68
N ARG A 108 2.26 5.95 12.62
CA ARG A 108 2.20 7.02 13.63
C ARG A 108 2.15 8.42 13.02
N MET A 109 2.81 8.63 11.88
CA MET A 109 2.76 9.92 11.18
C MET A 109 1.41 10.15 10.48
N LEU A 110 0.81 9.10 9.91
CA LEU A 110 -0.46 9.15 9.18
C LEU A 110 -1.69 9.25 10.08
N GLU A 111 -1.63 8.76 11.33
CA GLU A 111 -2.72 8.89 12.33
C GLU A 111 -3.16 10.35 12.57
N ARG A 112 -2.29 11.33 12.30
CA ARG A 112 -2.61 12.75 12.39
C ARG A 112 -3.56 13.25 11.30
N TYR A 113 -3.67 12.51 10.21
CA TYR A 113 -4.38 12.92 8.99
C TYR A 113 -5.60 12.04 8.69
N THR A 114 -5.66 10.83 9.23
CA THR A 114 -6.73 9.86 8.94
C THR A 114 -6.82 8.77 10.01
N ASP A 115 -7.97 8.10 10.10
CA ASP A 115 -8.15 6.93 10.95
C ASP A 115 -7.73 5.66 10.19
N LEU A 116 -6.60 5.09 10.62
CA LEU A 116 -6.02 3.88 10.03
C LEU A 116 -6.80 2.59 10.35
N ASN A 117 -7.85 2.65 11.17
CA ASN A 117 -8.73 1.50 11.44
C ASN A 117 -9.94 1.44 10.51
N ALA A 118 -10.20 2.50 9.74
CA ALA A 118 -11.45 2.65 9.00
C ALA A 118 -11.49 1.84 7.68
N ASP A 119 -10.35 1.70 7.01
CA ASP A 119 -10.20 0.97 5.74
C ASP A 119 -8.74 0.53 5.55
N GLY A 120 -8.53 -0.61 4.90
CA GLY A 120 -7.21 -1.09 4.47
C GLY A 120 -6.44 -0.11 3.58
N ARG A 121 -7.15 0.69 2.77
CA ARG A 121 -6.60 1.83 2.01
C ARG A 121 -7.01 3.13 2.68
N PRO A 122 -6.13 3.74 3.49
CA PRO A 122 -6.43 5.02 4.11
C PRO A 122 -6.59 6.13 3.06
N ILE A 123 -7.52 7.03 3.33
CA ILE A 123 -7.77 8.22 2.50
C ILE A 123 -7.12 9.42 3.19
N LEU A 124 -6.23 10.09 2.47
CA LEU A 124 -5.55 11.31 2.91
C LEU A 124 -6.08 12.49 2.11
N GLN A 125 -6.57 13.51 2.83
CA GLN A 125 -7.00 14.77 2.23
C GLN A 125 -5.80 15.69 2.00
N MET A 126 -4.82 15.24 1.21
CA MET A 126 -3.54 15.92 1.01
C MET A 126 -2.94 15.71 -0.38
N ASP A 127 -2.12 16.67 -0.81
CA ASP A 127 -1.34 16.61 -2.05
C ASP A 127 -0.29 15.50 -1.99
N VAL A 128 -0.01 14.88 -3.16
CA VAL A 128 0.93 13.77 -3.27
C VAL A 128 2.35 14.16 -2.84
N LYS A 129 2.80 15.38 -3.11
CA LYS A 129 4.14 15.86 -2.72
C LYS A 129 4.29 15.96 -1.22
N GLU A 130 3.23 16.31 -0.50
CA GLU A 130 3.24 16.33 0.95
C GLU A 130 3.33 14.92 1.52
N PHE A 131 2.53 13.99 0.97
CA PHE A 131 2.60 12.59 1.33
C PHE A 131 3.99 11.97 1.05
N VAL A 132 4.59 12.26 -0.10
CA VAL A 132 5.93 11.77 -0.46
C VAL A 132 6.99 12.22 0.55
N LYS A 133 6.89 13.45 1.08
CA LYS A 133 7.79 13.93 2.15
C LYS A 133 7.60 13.13 3.43
N ILE A 134 6.37 12.98 3.89
CA ILE A 134 6.03 12.17 5.08
C ILE A 134 6.57 10.75 4.93
N PHE A 135 6.35 10.15 3.76
CA PHE A 135 6.82 8.81 3.46
C PHE A 135 8.35 8.72 3.52
N LYS A 136 9.07 9.63 2.86
CA LYS A 136 10.54 9.65 2.87
C LYS A 136 11.13 9.92 4.25
N ASP A 137 10.48 10.73 5.07
CA ASP A 137 10.89 10.92 6.47
C ASP A 137 10.73 9.64 7.31
N SER A 138 9.75 8.79 6.96
CA SER A 138 9.52 7.51 7.64
C SER A 138 10.42 6.38 7.13
N ASP A 139 10.73 6.36 5.82
CA ASP A 139 11.49 5.32 5.15
C ASP A 139 12.25 5.85 3.91
N ASP A 140 13.54 6.11 4.07
CA ASP A 140 14.38 6.60 2.98
C ASP A 140 14.65 5.53 1.89
N LYS A 141 14.65 4.24 2.29
CA LYS A 141 14.85 3.11 1.37
C LYS A 141 13.56 2.64 0.68
N GLY A 142 12.41 2.99 1.25
CA GLY A 142 11.10 2.75 0.66
C GLY A 142 10.90 3.52 -0.64
N PHE A 143 9.92 3.07 -1.43
CA PHE A 143 9.55 3.74 -2.66
C PHE A 143 8.03 3.72 -2.89
N ILE A 144 7.59 4.63 -3.77
CA ILE A 144 6.19 4.87 -4.09
C ILE A 144 6.00 4.69 -5.60
N VAL A 145 4.91 4.02 -5.98
CA VAL A 145 4.52 3.83 -7.39
C VAL A 145 3.08 4.30 -7.58
N PRO A 146 2.78 5.15 -8.58
CA PRO A 146 1.40 5.47 -8.93
C PRO A 146 0.64 4.21 -9.34
N ALA A 147 -0.46 3.91 -8.64
CA ALA A 147 -1.25 2.72 -8.91
C ALA A 147 -2.02 2.88 -10.23
N HIS A 148 -2.13 1.78 -10.99
CA HIS A 148 -3.06 1.59 -12.12
C HIS A 148 -3.34 2.86 -12.95
N ILE A 149 -2.28 3.50 -13.46
CA ILE A 149 -2.28 4.91 -13.92
C ILE A 149 -3.31 5.26 -15.00
N TRP A 150 -3.87 4.29 -15.73
CA TRP A 150 -4.86 4.52 -16.78
C TRP A 150 -6.30 4.11 -16.42
N THR A 151 -6.55 3.60 -15.21
CA THR A 151 -7.92 3.29 -14.78
C THR A 151 -8.74 4.59 -14.74
N PRO A 152 -10.00 4.63 -15.22
CA PRO A 152 -10.75 5.88 -15.38
C PRO A 152 -10.87 6.74 -14.11
N HIS A 153 -10.87 6.10 -12.93
CA HIS A 153 -10.98 6.74 -11.63
C HIS A 153 -9.73 6.50 -10.78
N PHE A 154 -9.48 7.40 -9.82
CA PHE A 154 -8.44 7.26 -8.79
C PHE A 154 -7.03 6.98 -9.34
N SER A 155 -6.73 7.50 -10.53
CA SER A 155 -5.51 7.17 -11.27
C SER A 155 -4.90 8.41 -11.89
N LEU A 156 -3.58 8.36 -12.10
CA LEU A 156 -2.81 9.50 -12.59
C LEU A 156 -3.31 10.02 -13.94
N PHE A 157 -3.65 9.16 -14.90
CA PHE A 157 -4.10 9.52 -16.25
C PHE A 157 -5.54 9.06 -16.54
N GLY A 158 -6.35 8.84 -15.49
CA GLY A 158 -7.73 8.38 -15.63
C GLY A 158 -8.65 9.44 -16.24
N SER A 159 -9.55 9.04 -17.13
CA SER A 159 -10.46 9.96 -17.85
C SER A 159 -11.39 10.79 -16.95
N ASN A 160 -11.73 10.31 -15.75
CA ASN A 160 -12.70 10.96 -14.86
C ASN A 160 -12.06 11.80 -13.73
N SER A 161 -10.74 11.73 -13.54
CA SER A 161 -10.07 12.38 -12.40
C SER A 161 -8.60 12.78 -12.65
N GLY A 162 -8.02 12.33 -13.77
CA GLY A 162 -6.60 12.35 -14.03
C GLY A 162 -5.97 13.73 -14.19
N PHE A 163 -4.65 13.68 -14.15
CA PHE A 163 -3.69 14.69 -14.46
C PHE A 163 -3.35 14.61 -15.95
N ASN A 164 -2.98 15.74 -16.56
CA ASN A 164 -2.53 15.76 -17.95
C ASN A 164 -1.02 15.49 -18.05
N SER A 165 -0.30 15.56 -16.93
CA SER A 165 1.11 15.18 -16.85
C SER A 165 1.47 14.72 -15.43
N MET A 166 2.54 13.93 -15.30
CA MET A 166 3.05 13.50 -13.98
C MET A 166 3.51 14.69 -13.13
N TYR A 167 3.93 15.81 -13.73
CA TYR A 167 4.39 17.00 -13.00
C TYR A 167 3.27 17.78 -12.30
N GLU A 168 2.01 17.53 -12.70
CA GLU A 168 0.83 18.07 -12.02
C GLU A 168 0.49 17.31 -10.73
N CYS A 169 1.05 16.10 -10.57
CA CYS A 169 1.03 15.32 -9.34
C CYS A 169 2.13 15.81 -8.40
#